data_AF-A0A656GLJ2-F1
#
_entry.id   AF-A0A656GLJ2-F1
#
_cell.length_a   1.000
_cell.length_b   1.000
_cell.length_c   1.000
_cell.angle_alpha   90.00
_cell.angle_beta   90.00
_cell.angle_gamma   90.00
#
_symmetry.space_group_name_H-M   'P 1'
#
loop_
_entity.id
_entity.type
_entity.pdbx_description
1 polymer ?
#
loop_
_entity_poly.entity_id
_entity_poly.type
_entity_poly.pdbx_seq_one_letter_code
_entity_poly.pdbx_strand_id
1 'polypeptide(L)' 'ALFNFLNRLGGRWTISMFHYRNHGAADGRVVAGLIVPEEERHLVGAALDEIGYPYWDESENPA' A
#
# COMPACT_ATOMS: atom_id res chain seq x y z
N ALA A 1 -0.42 5.20 11.86
CA ALA A 1 -0.45 5.31 10.39
C ALA A 1 -0.20 3.96 9.73
N LEU A 2 1.04 3.45 9.76
CA LEU A 2 1.43 2.22 9.06
C LEU A 2 0.69 0.95 9.49
N PHE A 3 0.43 0.79 10.79
CA PHE A 3 -0.26 -0.40 11.30
C PHE A 3 -1.71 -0.50 10.82
N ASN A 4 -2.39 0.64 10.59
CA ASN A 4 -3.74 0.67 10.02
C ASN A 4 -3.73 0.27 8.54
N PHE A 5 -2.69 0.65 7.79
CA PHE A 5 -2.48 0.24 6.41
C PHE A 5 -2.30 -1.29 6.32
N LEU A 6 -1.42 -1.85 7.15
CA LEU A 6 -1.16 -3.29 7.21
C LEU A 6 -2.39 -4.10 7.62
N ASN A 7 -3.15 -3.65 8.61
CA ASN A 7 -4.35 -4.38 9.05
C ASN A 7 -5.47 -4.36 8.00
N ARG A 8 -5.69 -3.23 7.31
CA ARG A 8 -6.77 -3.14 6.31
C ARG A 8 -6.44 -3.89 5.04
N LEU A 9 -5.22 -3.73 4.52
CA LEU A 9 -4.81 -4.38 3.28
C LEU A 9 -4.43 -5.85 3.50
N GLY A 10 -3.64 -6.14 4.53
CA GLY A 10 -3.21 -7.51 4.86
C GLY A 10 -4.34 -8.43 5.31
N GLY A 11 -5.48 -7.87 5.75
CA GLY A 11 -6.69 -8.65 6.05
C GLY A 11 -7.48 -9.08 4.82
N ARG A 12 -7.25 -8.44 3.66
CA ARG A 12 -8.02 -8.68 2.42
C ARG A 12 -7.16 -9.24 1.29
N TRP A 13 -5.93 -8.75 1.15
CA TRP A 13 -4.99 -9.14 0.11
C TRP A 13 -3.62 -9.49 0.72
N THR A 14 -2.92 -10.40 0.05
CA THR A 14 -1.59 -10.81 0.48
C THR A 14 -0.58 -9.72 0.14
N ILE A 15 0.20 -9.29 1.14
CA ILE A 15 1.32 -8.37 0.95
C ILE A 15 2.54 -9.20 0.52
N SER A 16 3.00 -9.03 -0.72
CA SER A 16 4.17 -9.75 -1.27
C SER A 16 5.48 -9.02 -1.04
N MET A 17 5.44 -7.69 -0.94
CA MET A 17 6.60 -6.85 -0.71
C MET A 17 6.24 -5.75 0.26
N PHE A 18 7.16 -5.42 1.16
CA PHE A 18 6.98 -4.32 2.09
C PHE A 18 8.32 -3.67 2.38
N HIS A 19 8.47 -2.42 1.95
CA HIS A 19 9.63 -1.60 2.22
C HIS A 19 9.20 -0.35 2.97
N TYR A 20 9.84 -0.09 4.10
CA TYR A 20 9.60 1.10 4.91
C TYR A 20 10.90 1.85 5.10
N ARG A 21 10.91 3.15 4.77
CA ARG A 21 12.05 4.02 5.00
C ARG A 21 11.62 5.18 5.88
N ASN A 22 12.22 5.25 7.08
CA ASN A 22 12.06 6.35 8.01
C ASN A 22 13.31 7.23 7.94
N HIS A 23 13.22 8.41 7.34
CA HIS A 23 14.38 9.27 7.13
C HIS A 23 14.38 10.43 8.13
N GLY A 24 14.61 10.13 9.41
CA GLY A 24 15.13 11.06 10.44
C GLY A 24 14.35 12.34 10.78
N ALA A 25 13.34 12.74 10.02
CA ALA A 25 12.50 13.90 10.26
C ALA A 25 11.14 13.71 9.58
N ALA A 26 10.13 13.42 10.41
CA ALA A 26 8.68 13.53 10.17
C ALA A 26 7.98 12.71 9.05
N ASP A 27 8.61 12.34 7.94
CA ASP A 27 7.90 11.70 6.81
C ASP A 27 8.44 10.30 6.50
N GLY A 28 7.73 9.28 7.00
CA GLY A 28 7.98 7.87 6.66
C GLY A 28 7.28 7.50 5.35
N ARG A 29 8.01 6.90 4.41
CA ARG A 29 7.43 6.37 3.16
C ARG A 29 7.41 4.86 3.18
N VAL A 30 6.37 4.29 2.58
CA VAL A 30 6.15 2.85 2.48
C VAL A 30 5.94 2.53 1.02
N VAL A 31 6.59 1.48 0.56
CA VAL A 31 6.27 0.81 -0.70
C VAL A 31 5.77 -0.58 -0.35
N ALA A 32 4.61 -0.95 -0.84
CA ALA A 32 4.03 -2.26 -0.61
C ALA A 32 3.60 -2.89 -1.94
N GLY A 33 3.95 -4.15 -2.15
CA GLY A 33 3.43 -4.99 -3.22
C GLY A 33 2.25 -5.79 -2.69
N LEU A 34 1.14 -5.78 -3.43
CA LEU A 34 -0.07 -6.53 -3.11
C LEU A 34 -0.32 -7.57 -4.20
N ILE A 35 -0.64 -8.80 -3.80
CA ILE A 35 -1.19 -9.81 -4.70
C ILE A 35 -2.71 -9.68 -4.64
N VAL A 36 -3.27 -9.12 -5.70
CA VAL A 36 -4.70 -8.86 -5.82
C VAL A 36 -5.24 -9.63 -7.04
N PRO A 37 -6.30 -10.44 -6.88
CA PRO A 37 -7.01 -11.04 -8.01
C PRO A 37 -7.44 -9.98 -9.02
N GLU A 38 -7.41 -10.30 -10.31
CA GLU A 38 -7.69 -9.34 -11.38
C GLU A 38 -9.09 -8.69 -11.23
N GLU A 39 -10.07 -9.50 -10.84
CA GLU A 39 -11.44 -9.06 -10.57
C GLU A 39 -11.54 -8.08 -9.40
N GLU A 40 -10.58 -8.04 -8.48
CA GLU A 40 -10.59 -7.18 -7.28
C GLU A 40 -9.69 -5.95 -7.41
N ARG A 41 -8.86 -5.82 -8.45
CA ARG A 41 -7.92 -4.69 -8.61
C ARG A 41 -8.62 -3.34 -8.55
N HIS A 42 -9.84 -3.26 -9.06
CA HIS A 42 -10.66 -2.04 -9.04
C HIS A 42 -11.03 -1.58 -7.60
N LEU A 43 -10.94 -2.46 -6.60
CA LEU A 43 -11.25 -2.17 -5.20
C LEU A 43 -10.05 -1.58 -4.43
N VAL A 44 -8.83 -1.69 -4.99
CA VAL A 44 -7.61 -1.25 -4.33
C VAL A 44 -7.62 0.25 -4.09
N GLY A 45 -8.01 1.04 -5.09
CA GLY A 45 -8.10 2.50 -4.96
C GLY A 45 -9.03 2.92 -3.82
N ALA A 46 -10.24 2.36 -3.78
CA ALA A 46 -11.21 2.64 -2.71
C ALA A 46 -10.67 2.24 -1.33
N ALA A 47 -9.99 1.09 -1.21
CA ALA A 47 -9.38 0.66 0.04
C ALA A 47 -8.26 1.60 0.51
N LEU A 48 -7.47 2.16 -0.42
CA LEU A 48 -6.42 3.14 -0.12
C LEU A 48 -7.00 4.50 0.25
N ASP A 49 -8.06 4.94 -0.42
CA ASP A 49 -8.78 6.18 -0.10
C ASP A 49 -9.34 6.15 1.33
N GLU A 50 -9.90 5.01 1.76
CA GLU A 50 -10.40 4.84 3.13
C GLU A 50 -9.29 4.89 4.19
N ILE A 51 -8.04 4.58 3.84
CA ILE A 51 -6.90 4.67 4.75
C ILE A 51 -6.50 6.15 4.94
N GLY A 52 -6.73 7.00 3.94
CA GLY A 52 -6.58 8.45 4.04
C GLY A 52 -5.15 8.97 3.95
N TYR A 53 -4.20 8.15 3.46
CA TYR A 53 -2.84 8.61 3.16
C TYR A 53 -2.67 8.85 1.65
N PRO A 54 -1.86 9.84 1.24
CA PRO A 54 -1.46 9.97 -0.15
C PRO A 54 -0.79 8.69 -0.66
N TYR A 55 -1.20 8.23 -1.83
CA TYR A 55 -0.63 7.07 -2.50
C TYR A 55 -0.48 7.33 -4.01
N TRP A 56 0.26 6.44 -4.64
CA TRP A 56 0.64 6.47 -6.05
C TRP A 56 0.74 5.03 -6.49
N ASP A 57 0.20 4.73 -7.67
CA ASP A 57 0.39 3.43 -8.29
C ASP A 57 1.78 3.38 -8.94
N GLU A 58 2.61 2.46 -8.48
CA GLU A 58 3.97 2.22 -8.96
C GLU A 58 4.06 0.91 -9.77
N SER A 59 2.92 0.33 -10.18
CA SER A 59 2.86 -0.97 -10.87
C SER A 59 3.56 -0.95 -12.24
N GLU A 60 3.66 0.20 -12.90
CA GLU A 60 4.34 0.38 -14.17
C GLU A 60 5.75 0.98 -14.03
N ASN A 61 6.27 1.10 -12.80
CA ASN A 61 7.59 1.67 -12.57
C ASN A 61 8.70 0.70 -13.05
N PRO A 62 9.57 1.11 -13.99
CA PRO A 62 10.61 0.25 -14.56
C PRO A 62 11.90 0.16 -13.72
N ALA A 63 11.98 0.84 -12.57
CA ALA A 63 13.20 1.01 -11.77
C ALA A 63 13.74 -0.26 -11.09
#